data_AF-A0ABD4ZHV6-F1
#
_entry.id   AF-A0ABD4ZHV6-F1
#
_cell.length_a   1.000
_cell.length_b   1.000
_cell.length_c   1.000
_cell.angle_alpha   90.00
_cell.angle_beta   90.00
_cell.angle_gamma   90.00
#
_symmetry.space_group_name_H-M   'P 1'
#
loop_
_entity.id
_entity.type
_entity.pdbx_description
1 polymer ?
#
loop_
_entity_poly.entity_id
_entity_poly.type
_entity_poly.pdbx_seq_one_letter_code
_entity_poly.pdbx_strand_id
1 'polypeptide(L)'
;QTLEPRAQYLYVPYRDQSDIYNYDSSLLQSDYSGLFRDRTYGGLDRIASANQVTTGVTSRIYDDAAVERFNISVGQIYYFT
;
A
#
# COMPACT_ATOMS: atom_id res chain seq x y z
N GLN A 1 15.74 11.33 16.73
CA GLN A 1 14.34 11.04 16.31
C GLN A 1 14.17 11.53 14.88
N THR A 2 13.49 10.76 14.02
CA THR A 2 13.14 11.15 12.65
C THR A 2 11.64 10.97 12.43
N LEU A 3 11.07 11.80 11.56
CA LEU A 3 9.67 11.72 11.11
C LEU A 3 9.67 11.66 9.58
N GLU A 4 9.11 10.60 9.03
CA GLU A 4 9.15 10.25 7.61
C GLU A 4 7.71 10.21 7.07
N PRO A 5 7.15 11.34 6.60
CA PRO A 5 5.87 11.35 5.92
C PRO A 5 5.98 10.78 4.51
N ARG A 6 4.99 9.99 4.09
CA ARG A 6 4.88 9.40 2.75
C ARG A 6 3.46 9.56 2.22
N ALA A 7 3.34 9.98 0.96
CA ALA A 7 2.09 10.02 0.23
C ALA A 7 2.27 9.40 -1.16
N GLN A 8 1.24 8.68 -1.63
CA GLN A 8 1.21 8.05 -2.94
C GLN A 8 -0.20 8.14 -3.51
N TYR A 9 -0.31 8.55 -4.77
CA TYR A 9 -1.56 8.49 -5.52
C TYR A 9 -1.50 7.33 -6.51
N LEU A 10 -2.58 6.55 -6.60
CA LEU A 10 -2.72 5.44 -7.52
C LEU A 10 -4.02 5.61 -8.32
N TYR A 11 -3.86 5.62 -9.64
CA TYR A 11 -4.97 5.64 -10.59
C TYR A 11 -4.85 4.48 -11.59
N VAL A 12 -5.86 3.63 -11.62
CA VAL A 12 -6.02 2.53 -12.58
C VAL A 12 -7.47 2.56 -13.07
N PRO A 13 -7.69 2.81 -14.38
CA PRO A 13 -9.05 2.89 -14.91
C PRO A 13 -9.77 1.54 -14.84
N TYR A 14 -11.09 1.58 -14.71
CA TYR A 14 -11.92 0.39 -14.72
C TYR A 14 -11.89 -0.31 -16.09
N ARG A 15 -11.75 -1.64 -16.06
CA ARG A 15 -11.89 -2.54 -17.21
C ARG A 15 -12.67 -3.76 -16.75
N ASP A 16 -13.66 -4.14 -17.56
CA ASP A 16 -14.39 -5.38 -17.33
C ASP A 16 -13.46 -6.58 -17.59
N GLN A 17 -13.41 -7.47 -16.62
CA GLN A 17 -12.56 -8.68 -16.58
C GLN A 17 -13.42 -9.93 -16.30
N SER A 18 -14.74 -9.86 -16.50
CA SER A 18 -15.67 -10.99 -16.35
C SER A 18 -15.29 -12.20 -17.18
N ASP A 19 -14.70 -11.94 -18.35
CA ASP A 19 -14.39 -12.95 -19.37
C ASP A 19 -13.02 -13.60 -19.15
N ILE A 20 -12.27 -13.18 -18.11
CA ILE A 20 -10.97 -13.71 -17.75
C ILE A 20 -11.13 -14.69 -16.59
N TYR A 21 -10.76 -15.96 -16.81
CA TYR A 21 -10.78 -16.96 -15.76
C TYR A 21 -9.68 -16.70 -14.72
N ASN A 22 -9.94 -17.02 -13.46
CA ASN A 22 -8.96 -16.85 -12.39
C ASN A 22 -8.08 -18.10 -12.27
N TYR A 23 -6.77 -17.96 -12.48
CA TYR A 23 -5.79 -19.02 -12.33
C TYR A 23 -4.93 -18.80 -11.08
N ASP A 24 -4.42 -17.59 -10.87
CA ASP A 24 -3.46 -17.27 -9.81
C ASP A 24 -3.77 -16.02 -8.97
N SER A 25 -4.94 -15.40 -9.17
CA SER A 25 -5.30 -14.18 -8.44
C SER A 25 -5.96 -14.44 -7.09
N SER A 26 -5.26 -14.04 -6.03
CA SER A 26 -5.74 -14.09 -4.63
C SER A 26 -5.59 -12.73 -3.95
N LEU A 27 -6.42 -12.44 -2.94
CA LEU A 27 -6.34 -11.19 -2.18
C LEU A 27 -5.03 -11.13 -1.39
N LEU A 28 -4.25 -10.07 -1.60
CA LEU A 28 -3.02 -9.86 -0.84
C LEU A 28 -3.35 -9.29 0.54
N GLN A 29 -2.68 -9.80 1.57
CA GLN A 29 -2.74 -9.21 2.90
C GLN A 29 -2.17 -7.77 2.84
N SER A 30 -2.87 -6.85 3.49
CA SER A 30 -2.45 -5.45 3.57
C SER A 30 -1.77 -5.20 4.92
N ASP A 31 -0.44 -5.17 4.90
CA ASP A 31 0.41 -4.65 5.98
C ASP A 31 0.77 -3.18 5.71
N TYR A 32 1.50 -2.51 6.61
CA TYR A 32 1.88 -1.09 6.42
C TYR A 32 2.62 -0.85 5.10
N SER A 33 3.53 -1.77 4.71
CA SER A 33 4.21 -1.71 3.42
C SER A 33 3.24 -1.95 2.26
N GLY A 34 2.29 -2.86 2.44
CA GLY A 34 1.22 -3.18 1.51
C GLY A 34 0.23 -2.04 1.26
N LEU A 35 0.10 -1.05 2.15
CA LEU A 35 -0.73 0.13 1.91
C LEU A 35 -0.26 0.94 0.69
N PHE A 36 1.05 0.91 0.41
CA PHE A 36 1.67 1.60 -0.73
C PHE A 36 1.88 0.69 -1.94
N ARG A 37 1.28 -0.50 -1.92
CA ARG A 37 1.32 -1.44 -3.04
C ARG A 37 0.33 -0.98 -4.11
N ASP A 38 0.76 -1.09 -5.36
CA ASP A 38 -0.02 -0.77 -6.55
C ASP A 38 -1.02 -1.87 -6.94
N ARG A 39 -1.03 -3.00 -6.21
CA ARG A 39 -1.86 -4.19 -6.49
C ARG A 39 -2.61 -4.70 -5.27
N THR A 40 -3.91 -4.94 -5.47
CA THR A 40 -4.82 -5.55 -4.48
C THR A 40 -4.79 -7.08 -4.54
N TYR A 41 -4.62 -7.65 -5.74
CA TYR A 41 -4.56 -9.09 -5.96
C TYR A 41 -3.12 -9.51 -6.34
N GLY A 42 -2.76 -10.73 -5.98
CA GLY A 42 -1.60 -11.42 -6.55
C GLY A 42 -1.87 -11.81 -8.00
N GLY A 43 -0.82 -12.20 -8.72
CA GLY A 43 -0.97 -12.64 -10.11
C GLY A 43 -1.22 -11.51 -11.11
N LEU A 44 -1.79 -11.89 -12.26
CA LEU A 44 -2.10 -10.96 -13.37
C LEU A 44 -3.53 -11.11 -13.91
N ASP A 45 -4.31 -12.06 -13.42
CA ASP A 45 -5.67 -12.30 -13.94
C ASP A 45 -6.69 -11.26 -13.46
N ARG A 46 -6.46 -10.62 -12.30
CA ARG A 46 -7.34 -9.57 -11.75
C ARG A 46 -6.58 -8.32 -11.34
N ILE A 47 -6.80 -7.24 -12.08
CA ILE A 47 -6.30 -5.90 -11.75
C ILE A 47 -7.48 -5.05 -11.29
N ALA A 48 -7.48 -4.67 -10.01
CA ALA A 48 -8.50 -3.78 -9.46
C ALA A 48 -8.38 -2.37 -10.07
N SER A 49 -9.51 -1.76 -10.41
CA SER A 49 -9.54 -0.32 -10.63
C SER A 49 -9.16 0.38 -9.33
N ALA A 50 -8.33 1.41 -9.43
CA ALA A 50 -7.85 2.16 -8.28
C ALA A 50 -8.02 3.64 -8.57
N ASN A 51 -8.56 4.36 -7.60
CA ASN A 51 -8.51 5.81 -7.55
C ASN A 51 -8.40 6.18 -6.09
N GLN A 52 -7.17 6.14 -5.58
CA GLN A 52 -6.91 6.21 -4.15
C GLN A 52 -5.64 7.01 -3.85
N VAL A 53 -5.64 7.69 -2.71
CA VAL A 53 -4.44 8.25 -2.10
C VAL A 53 -4.10 7.43 -0.86
N THR A 54 -2.88 6.90 -0.81
CA THR A 54 -2.29 6.33 0.40
C THR A 54 -1.43 7.39 1.07
N THR A 55 -1.69 7.64 2.35
CA THR A 55 -0.84 8.48 3.22
C THR A 55 -0.35 7.66 4.39
N GLY A 56 0.91 7.83 4.77
CA GLY A 56 1.46 7.24 5.98
C GLY A 56 2.57 8.07 6.57
N VAL A 57 2.81 7.85 7.85
CA VAL A 57 3.85 8.51 8.62
C VAL A 57 4.59 7.45 9.42
N THR A 58 5.92 7.43 9.27
CA THR A 58 6.80 6.60 10.08
C THR A 58 7.61 7.50 11.01
N SER A 59 7.64 7.18 12.30
CA SER A 59 8.49 7.84 13.29
C SER A 59 9.51 6.83 13.82
N ARG A 60 10.79 7.21 13.80
CA ARG A 60 11.89 6.38 14.30
C ARG A 60 12.66 7.11 15.40
N ILE A 61 13.07 6.37 16.42
CA ILE A 61 13.89 6.88 17.53
C ILE A 61 15.20 6.10 17.56
N TYR A 62 16.29 6.85 17.58
CA TYR A 62 17.66 6.34 17.60
C TYR A 62 18.30 6.69 18.94
N ASP A 63 19.23 5.85 19.40
CA ASP A 63 20.07 6.15 20.56
C ASP A 63 21.34 6.93 20.16
N ASP A 64 22.18 7.23 21.15
CA ASP A 64 23.43 7.99 20.96
C ASP A 64 24.45 7.26 20.08
N ALA A 65 24.31 5.94 19.91
CA ALA A 65 25.11 5.12 19.00
C ALA A 65 24.50 5.01 17.59
N ALA A 66 23.46 5.80 17.30
CA ALA A 66 22.68 5.77 16.06
C ALA A 66 21.96 4.44 15.77
N VAL A 67 21.69 3.63 16.80
CA VAL A 67 20.92 2.39 16.68
C VAL A 67 19.43 2.69 16.82
N GLU A 68 18.61 2.20 15.88
CA GLU A 68 17.15 2.33 15.94
C GLU A 68 16.61 1.47 17.10
N ARG A 69 15.98 2.12 18.09
CA ARG A 69 15.40 1.44 19.26
C ARG A 69 13.89 1.33 19.21
N PHE A 70 13.24 2.19 18.44
CA PHE A 70 11.79 2.24 18.34
C PHE A 70 11.37 2.74 16.97
N ASN A 71 10.41 2.05 16.37
CA ASN A 71 9.67 2.55 15.21
C ASN A 71 8.17 2.42 15.45
N ILE A 72 7.45 3.39 14.92
CA ILE A 72 6.00 3.34 14.79
C ILE A 72 5.62 3.85 13.42
N SER A 73 4.74 3.12 12.75
CA SER A 73 4.26 3.44 11.42
C SER A 73 2.75 3.40 11.40
N VAL A 74 2.13 4.48 10.92
CA VAL A 74 0.68 4.59 10.80
C VAL A 74 0.37 5.04 9.39
N GLY A 75 -0.53 4.33 8.72
CA GLY A 75 -0.93 4.62 7.35
C GLY A 75 -2.43 4.45 7.15
N GLN A 76 -2.94 5.15 6.14
CA GLN A 76 -4.32 5.14 5.73
C GLN A 76 -4.40 5.21 4.20
N ILE A 77 -5.39 4.52 3.63
CA ILE A 77 -5.78 4.67 2.23
C ILE A 77 -7.12 5.41 2.21
N TYR A 78 -7.20 6.45 1.39
CA TYR A 78 -8.43 7.16 1.07
C TYR A 78 -8.83 6.85 -0.38
N TYR A 79 -10.05 6.37 -0.57
CA TYR A 79 -10.61 6.01 -1.87
C TYR A 79 -11.52 7.14 -2.37
N PHE A 80 -11.33 7.59 -3.62
CA PHE A 80 -12.16 8.65 -4.20
C PHE A 80 -13.42 8.13 -4.91
N THR A 81 -13.42 6.85 -5.29
CA THR A 81 -14.52 6.17 -6.00
C THR A 81 -14.70 4.78 -5.42
#